data_AF-A0A093CN50-F1
#
_entry.id   AF-A0A093CN50-F1
#
_cell.length_a   1.000
_cell.length_b   1.000
_cell.length_c   1.000
_cell.angle_alpha   90.00
_cell.angle_beta   90.00
_cell.angle_gamma   90.00
#
_symmetry.space_group_name_H-M   'P 1'
#
loop_
_entity.id
_entity.type
_entity.pdbx_description
1 polymer ?
#
loop_
_entity_poly.entity_id
_entity_poly.type
_entity_poly.pdbx_seq_one_letter_code
_entity_poly.pdbx_strand_id
1 'polypeptide(L)'
;LEGRGVQESWLIFKDHLLQAQEWCIPTKRKSGRKTRRPAWMNKEILDQRRDKKKAYRGWKQGQVAWEEYKEIVRATREQIRKAKALIKASELNLARDIKDNKKNFYRYVSDKKRSKENVGPLWKETGDLATRDMEKAEVLSDFFASVFTGKSFSCTAQVTE
;
A
#
# COMPACT_ATOMS: atom_id res chain seq x y z
N LEU A 1 -1.25 20.88 -38.48
CA LEU A 1 0.19 20.52 -38.52
C LEU A 1 0.89 21.03 -39.78
N GLU A 2 0.15 21.48 -40.80
CA GLU A 2 0.74 22.09 -42.00
C GLU A 2 1.52 23.36 -41.65
N GLY A 3 2.73 23.45 -42.19
CA GLY A 3 3.67 24.56 -41.98
C GLY A 3 4.69 24.38 -40.86
N ARG A 4 4.60 23.31 -40.05
CA ARG A 4 5.57 23.05 -38.95
C ARG A 4 6.63 22.03 -39.36
N GLY A 5 7.86 22.27 -38.92
CA GLY A 5 8.95 21.31 -39.12
C GLY A 5 8.67 19.97 -38.45
N VAL A 6 9.32 18.90 -38.94
CA VAL A 6 9.17 17.53 -38.42
C VAL A 6 9.35 17.48 -36.89
N GLN A 7 10.30 18.25 -36.37
CA GLN A 7 10.60 18.29 -34.94
C GLN A 7 9.49 18.93 -34.09
N GLU A 8 8.87 20.00 -34.57
CA GLU A 8 7.74 20.64 -33.87
C GLU A 8 6.51 19.75 -33.89
N SER A 9 6.23 19.10 -35.02
CA SER A 9 5.12 18.16 -35.15
C SER A 9 5.28 16.96 -34.21
N TRP A 10 6.50 16.44 -34.06
CA TRP A 10 6.82 15.38 -33.09
C TRP A 10 6.61 15.81 -31.64
N LEU A 11 7.02 17.03 -31.27
CA LEU A 11 6.83 17.54 -29.91
C LEU A 11 5.35 17.66 -29.54
N ILE A 12 4.52 18.17 -30.45
CA ILE A 12 3.06 18.31 -30.24
C ILE A 12 2.41 16.94 -30.05
N PHE A 13 2.76 15.97 -30.92
CA PHE A 13 2.24 14.61 -30.81
C PHE A 13 2.65 13.96 -29.48
N LYS A 14 3.93 14.07 -29.11
CA LYS A 14 4.45 13.52 -27.86
C LYS A 14 3.75 14.12 -26.63
N ASP A 15 3.48 15.42 -26.64
CA ASP A 15 2.78 16.09 -25.55
C ASP A 15 1.35 15.55 -25.38
N HIS A 16 0.58 15.47 -26.47
CA HIS A 16 -0.77 14.92 -26.43
C HIS A 16 -0.79 13.46 -26.00
N LEU A 17 0.18 12.66 -26.44
CA LEU A 17 0.32 11.27 -26.03
C LEU A 17 0.61 11.16 -24.52
N LEU A 18 1.50 12.00 -23.98
CA LEU A 18 1.82 12.01 -22.56
C LEU A 18 0.64 12.49 -21.71
N GLN A 19 -0.11 13.51 -22.16
CA GLN A 19 -1.34 13.94 -21.52
C GLN A 19 -2.38 12.81 -21.52
N ALA A 20 -2.66 12.19 -22.66
CA ALA A 20 -3.58 11.06 -22.73
C ALA A 20 -3.12 9.91 -21.82
N GLN A 21 -1.81 9.64 -21.74
CA GLN A 21 -1.25 8.64 -20.86
C GLN A 21 -1.47 8.98 -19.38
N GLU A 22 -1.28 10.23 -18.97
CA GLU A 22 -1.49 10.68 -17.58
C GLU A 22 -2.96 10.60 -17.16
N TRP A 23 -3.89 10.91 -18.07
CA TRP A 23 -5.32 10.88 -17.81
C TRP A 23 -5.91 9.47 -17.85
N CYS A 24 -5.50 8.64 -18.81
CA CYS A 24 -6.12 7.35 -19.07
C CYS A 24 -5.43 6.17 -18.39
N ILE A 25 -4.18 6.32 -17.94
CA ILE A 25 -3.47 5.24 -17.23
C ILE A 25 -3.44 5.55 -15.73
N PRO A 26 -4.17 4.80 -14.89
CA PRO A 26 -4.09 4.95 -13.45
C PRO A 26 -2.65 4.71 -12.98
N THR A 27 -1.95 5.78 -12.61
CA THR A 27 -0.61 5.67 -12.04
C THR A 27 -0.69 5.52 -10.53
N LYS A 28 -0.12 4.44 -9.99
CA LYS A 28 0.08 4.31 -8.55
C LYS A 28 1.37 5.01 -8.17
N ARG A 29 1.31 6.10 -7.40
CA ARG A 29 2.51 6.68 -6.78
C ARG A 29 3.23 5.56 -6.04
N LYS A 30 4.50 5.30 -6.41
CA LYS A 30 5.34 4.37 -5.66
C LYS A 30 5.42 4.93 -4.25
N SER A 31 4.73 4.26 -3.33
CA SER A 31 4.74 4.63 -1.92
C SER A 31 6.21 4.72 -1.50
N GLY A 32 6.65 5.90 -1.04
CA GLY A 32 8.06 6.16 -0.81
C GLY A 32 8.69 5.14 0.14
N ARG A 33 10.03 5.08 0.22
CA ARG A 33 10.81 4.13 1.05
C ARG A 33 10.36 3.98 2.52
N LYS A 34 9.48 4.85 3.02
CA LYS A 34 8.95 4.89 4.39
C LYS A 34 7.71 4.01 4.62
N THR A 35 6.89 3.74 3.61
CA THR A 35 5.54 3.19 3.84
C THR A 35 5.48 1.69 4.09
N ARG A 36 6.48 0.91 3.68
CA ARG A 36 6.48 -0.56 3.82
C ARG A 36 7.88 -1.13 4.10
N ARG A 37 8.40 -0.84 5.29
CA ARG A 37 9.63 -1.48 5.79
C ARG A 37 9.30 -2.87 6.34
N PRO A 38 10.17 -3.88 6.14
CA PRO A 38 10.04 -5.14 6.84
C PRO A 38 10.01 -4.93 8.36
N ALA A 39 9.25 -5.75 9.09
CA ALA A 39 9.08 -5.59 10.55
C ALA A 39 10.41 -5.64 11.33
N TRP A 40 11.41 -6.39 10.83
CA TRP A 40 12.74 -6.43 11.44
C TRP A 40 13.53 -5.13 11.25
N MET A 41 13.16 -4.26 10.31
CA MET A 41 13.92 -3.05 9.94
C MET A 41 13.47 -1.83 10.76
N ASN A 42 13.83 -1.83 12.03
CA ASN A 42 13.60 -0.73 12.96
C ASN A 42 14.59 0.45 12.75
N LYS A 43 14.39 1.55 13.47
CA LYS A 43 15.25 2.75 13.41
C LYS A 43 16.71 2.43 13.76
N GLU A 44 16.92 1.61 14.78
CA GLU A 44 18.24 1.23 15.27
C GLU A 44 19.08 0.51 14.20
N ILE A 45 18.52 -0.50 13.52
CA ILE A 45 19.21 -1.19 12.43
C ILE A 45 19.52 -0.25 11.26
N LEU A 46 18.66 0.73 11.00
CA LEU A 46 18.91 1.73 9.97
C LEU A 46 20.05 2.68 10.36
N ASP A 47 20.17 3.01 11.63
CA ASP A 47 21.24 3.85 12.16
C ASP A 47 22.57 3.08 12.15
N GLN A 48 22.58 1.82 12.58
CA GLN A 48 23.74 0.92 12.46
C GLN A 48 24.20 0.76 10.99
N ARG A 49 23.26 0.66 10.05
CA ARG A 49 23.60 0.64 8.61
C ARG A 49 24.25 1.95 8.15
N ARG A 50 23.84 3.09 8.71
CA ARG A 50 24.47 4.40 8.43
C ARG A 50 25.86 4.46 9.05
N ASP A 51 26.04 3.96 10.26
CA ASP A 51 27.32 3.97 10.96
C ASP A 51 28.33 3.03 10.30
N LYS A 52 27.91 1.84 9.86
CA LYS A 52 28.70 0.99 8.98
C LYS A 52 29.16 1.70 7.70
N LYS A 53 28.28 2.51 7.09
CA LYS A 53 28.62 3.29 5.88
C LYS A 53 29.60 4.42 6.20
N LYS A 54 29.47 5.07 7.36
CA LYS A 54 30.43 6.09 7.84
C LYS A 54 31.80 5.47 8.11
N ALA A 55 31.84 4.37 8.85
CA ALA A 55 33.06 3.63 9.17
C ALA A 55 33.79 3.18 7.90
N TYR A 56 33.07 2.69 6.89
CA TYR A 56 33.67 2.35 5.59
C TYR A 56 34.34 3.56 4.92
N ARG A 57 33.72 4.74 4.95
CA ARG A 57 34.32 5.97 4.39
C ARG A 57 35.54 6.41 5.18
N GLY A 58 35.45 6.39 6.52
CA GLY A 58 36.56 6.73 7.39
C GLY A 58 37.75 5.80 7.20
N TRP A 59 37.51 4.49 7.11
CA TRP A 59 38.56 3.50 6.82
C TRP A 59 39.19 3.75 5.44
N LYS A 60 38.38 4.02 4.42
CA LYS A 60 38.88 4.31 3.06
C LYS A 60 39.73 5.59 3.01
N GLN A 61 39.52 6.51 3.94
CA GLN A 61 40.26 7.77 4.10
C GLN A 61 41.41 7.67 5.12
N GLY A 62 41.65 6.50 5.72
CA GLY A 62 42.69 6.31 6.75
C GLY A 62 42.36 6.89 8.13
N GLN A 63 41.12 7.33 8.36
CA GLN A 63 40.67 7.93 9.62
C GLN A 63 40.19 6.90 10.65
N VAL A 64 39.90 5.67 10.21
CA VAL A 64 39.35 4.59 11.05
C VAL A 64 40.21 3.35 10.86
N ALA A 65 40.61 2.72 11.96
CA ALA A 65 41.38 1.49 11.92
C ALA A 65 40.58 0.35 11.26
N TRP A 66 41.26 -0.57 10.60
CA TRP A 66 40.61 -1.70 9.92
C TRP A 66 39.81 -2.56 10.92
N GLU A 67 40.35 -2.73 12.13
CA GLU A 67 39.79 -3.51 13.23
C GLU A 67 38.45 -2.91 13.69
N GLU A 68 38.40 -1.59 13.89
CA GLU A 68 37.19 -0.87 14.27
C GLU A 68 36.07 -1.02 13.22
N TYR A 69 36.42 -0.87 11.94
CA TYR A 69 35.48 -1.09 10.85
C TYR A 69 34.93 -2.53 10.85
N LYS A 70 35.81 -3.52 11.04
CA LYS A 70 35.44 -4.94 11.04
C LYS A 70 34.49 -5.27 12.19
N GLU A 71 34.71 -4.71 13.37
CA GLU A 71 33.82 -4.89 14.52
C GLU A 71 32.44 -4.24 14.30
N ILE A 72 32.39 -3.02 13.73
CA ILE A 72 31.12 -2.39 13.35
C ILE A 72 30.35 -3.25 12.33
N VAL A 73 31.05 -3.84 11.35
CA VAL A 73 30.44 -4.74 10.36
C VAL A 73 29.87 -5.99 11.02
N ARG A 74 30.64 -6.63 11.91
CA ARG A 74 30.22 -7.83 12.65
C ARG A 74 29.01 -7.55 13.52
N ALA A 75 29.07 -6.52 14.35
CA ALA A 75 27.98 -6.10 15.23
C ALA A 75 26.70 -5.82 14.44
N THR A 76 26.78 -5.05 13.35
CA THR A 76 25.63 -4.74 12.49
C THR A 76 25.02 -6.01 11.89
N ARG A 77 25.86 -6.95 11.42
CA ARG A 77 25.38 -8.21 10.83
C ARG A 77 24.66 -9.06 11.87
N GLU A 78 25.20 -9.14 13.08
CA GLU A 78 24.62 -9.90 14.18
C GLU A 78 23.27 -9.34 14.62
N GLN A 79 23.16 -8.01 14.74
CA GLN A 79 21.90 -7.35 15.07
C GLN A 79 20.82 -7.59 14.01
N ILE A 80 21.17 -7.51 12.72
CA ILE A 80 20.25 -7.85 11.63
C ILE A 80 19.81 -9.32 11.72
N ARG A 81 20.74 -10.24 12.06
CA ARG A 81 20.43 -11.66 12.23
C ARG A 81 19.45 -11.88 13.37
N LYS A 82 19.69 -11.29 14.54
CA LYS A 82 18.80 -11.35 15.71
C LYS A 82 17.42 -10.78 15.40
N ALA A 83 17.34 -9.60 14.80
CA ALA A 83 16.07 -8.98 14.45
C ALA A 83 15.25 -9.83 13.47
N LYS A 84 15.89 -10.44 12.46
CA LYS A 84 15.22 -11.37 11.55
C LYS A 84 14.76 -12.64 12.26
N ALA A 85 15.56 -13.18 13.18
CA ALA A 85 15.22 -14.37 13.95
C ALA A 85 14.00 -14.12 14.86
N LEU A 86 13.92 -12.95 15.51
CA LEU A 86 12.77 -12.56 16.33
C LEU A 86 11.46 -12.53 15.51
N ILE A 87 11.48 -11.92 14.32
CA ILE A 87 10.31 -11.90 13.44
C ILE A 87 9.92 -13.33 13.03
N LYS A 88 10.88 -14.16 12.62
CA LYS A 88 10.60 -15.56 12.28
C LYS A 88 9.99 -16.35 13.45
N ALA A 89 10.51 -16.15 14.67
CA ALA A 89 9.96 -16.78 15.87
C ALA A 89 8.51 -16.34 16.13
N SER A 90 8.21 -15.05 15.97
CA SER A 90 6.84 -14.55 16.09
C SER A 90 5.88 -15.13 15.04
N GLU A 91 6.36 -15.31 13.81
CA GLU A 91 5.59 -15.92 12.71
C GLU A 91 5.34 -17.42 12.95
N LEU A 92 6.31 -18.13 13.53
CA LEU A 92 6.13 -19.53 13.94
C LEU A 92 5.10 -19.67 15.06
N ASN A 93 5.13 -18.79 16.06
CA ASN A 93 4.12 -18.78 17.13
C ASN A 93 2.73 -18.50 16.54
N LEU A 94 2.62 -17.53 15.63
CA LEU A 94 1.37 -17.24 14.93
C LEU A 94 0.82 -18.45 14.17
N ALA A 95 1.69 -19.25 13.54
CA ALA A 95 1.31 -20.46 12.82
C ALA A 95 0.86 -21.59 13.75
N ARG A 96 1.50 -21.73 14.93
CA ARG A 96 1.11 -22.69 15.97
C ARG A 96 -0.25 -22.35 16.57
N ASP A 97 -0.50 -21.08 16.83
CA ASP A 97 -1.69 -20.59 17.52
C ASP A 97 -2.88 -20.35 16.58
N ILE A 98 -2.84 -20.80 15.31
CA ILE A 98 -3.93 -20.56 14.35
C ILE A 98 -5.24 -21.14 14.86
N LYS A 99 -5.22 -22.32 15.50
CA LYS A 99 -6.43 -22.99 15.96
C LYS A 99 -7.15 -22.17 17.04
N ASP A 100 -6.38 -21.63 17.98
CA ASP A 100 -6.90 -20.92 19.15
C ASP A 100 -7.12 -19.43 18.86
N ASN A 101 -6.34 -18.84 17.96
CA ASN A 101 -6.37 -17.40 17.64
C ASN A 101 -6.30 -17.10 16.14
N LYS A 102 -7.33 -17.55 15.41
CA LYS A 102 -7.49 -17.29 13.96
C LYS A 102 -7.43 -15.81 13.61
N LYS A 103 -7.95 -14.92 14.46
CA LYS A 103 -8.02 -13.47 14.21
C LYS A 103 -6.62 -12.84 14.06
N ASN A 104 -5.67 -13.23 14.91
CA ASN A 104 -4.30 -12.74 14.81
C ASN A 104 -3.63 -13.16 13.51
N PHE A 105 -3.86 -14.40 13.06
CA PHE A 105 -3.32 -14.90 11.79
C PHE A 105 -3.84 -14.10 10.60
N TYR A 106 -5.17 -13.93 10.49
CA TYR A 106 -5.75 -13.16 9.40
C TYR A 106 -5.37 -11.67 9.44
N ARG A 107 -5.19 -11.08 10.63
CA ARG A 107 -4.63 -9.72 10.77
C ARG A 107 -3.21 -9.63 10.24
N TYR A 108 -2.33 -10.58 10.58
CA TYR A 108 -0.98 -10.60 10.03
C TYR A 108 -0.99 -10.73 8.50
N VAL A 109 -1.84 -11.62 7.95
CA VAL A 109 -1.98 -11.79 6.50
C VAL A 109 -2.46 -10.50 5.84
N SER A 110 -3.47 -9.82 6.40
CA SER A 110 -3.99 -8.56 5.86
C SER A 110 -2.95 -7.44 5.91
N ASP A 111 -2.15 -7.34 6.97
CA ASP A 111 -1.05 -6.36 7.07
C ASP A 111 0.03 -6.58 6.00
N LYS A 112 0.27 -7.83 5.59
CA LYS A 112 1.23 -8.18 4.53
C LYS A 112 0.68 -7.99 3.12
N LYS A 113 -0.65 -8.00 2.90
CA LYS A 113 -1.26 -7.84 1.56
C LYS A 113 -0.93 -6.49 0.93
N ARG A 114 -0.41 -6.49 -0.32
CA ARG A 114 0.07 -5.30 -1.05
C ARG A 114 -1.02 -4.24 -1.31
N SER A 115 -2.25 -4.67 -1.55
CA SER A 115 -3.44 -3.84 -1.63
C SER A 115 -4.17 -3.90 -0.29
N LYS A 116 -4.60 -2.74 0.22
CA LYS A 116 -5.80 -2.73 1.05
C LYS A 116 -6.95 -2.92 0.07
N GLU A 117 -7.79 -3.91 0.31
CA GLU A 117 -9.05 -4.09 -0.41
C GLU A 117 -9.95 -2.92 -0.02
N ASN A 118 -9.77 -1.78 -0.69
CA ASN A 118 -10.68 -0.65 -0.57
C ASN A 118 -11.74 -0.85 -1.63
N VAL A 119 -12.99 -0.59 -1.26
CA VAL A 119 -14.09 -0.49 -2.23
C VAL A 119 -13.69 0.58 -3.25
N GLY A 120 -13.71 0.21 -4.53
CA GLY A 120 -13.44 1.13 -5.63
C GLY A 120 -14.45 2.28 -5.63
N PRO A 121 -14.25 3.31 -6.46
CA PRO A 121 -15.27 4.32 -6.64
C PRO A 121 -16.60 3.66 -7.07
N LEU A 122 -17.70 4.09 -6.46
CA LEU A 122 -19.05 3.59 -6.77
C LEU A 122 -19.82 4.65 -7.55
N TRP A 123 -20.76 4.22 -8.38
CA TRP A 123 -21.70 5.14 -9.03
C TRP A 123 -22.85 5.45 -8.09
N LYS A 124 -23.18 6.73 -7.94
CA LYS A 124 -24.40 7.19 -7.28
C LYS A 124 -25.55 7.14 -8.28
N GLU A 125 -26.78 7.10 -7.78
CA GLU A 125 -27.98 7.21 -8.63
C GLU A 125 -28.03 8.53 -9.41
N THR A 126 -27.48 9.61 -8.83
CA THR A 126 -27.35 10.94 -9.47
C THR A 126 -26.39 10.95 -10.68
N GLY A 127 -25.65 9.86 -10.93
CA GLY A 127 -24.66 9.78 -12.00
C GLY A 127 -23.25 10.26 -11.60
N ASP A 128 -23.05 10.69 -10.36
CA ASP A 128 -21.74 11.08 -9.83
C ASP A 128 -20.95 9.88 -9.26
N LEU A 129 -19.62 10.02 -9.20
CA LEU A 129 -18.72 8.98 -8.67
C LEU A 129 -18.45 9.19 -7.17
N ALA A 130 -18.89 8.27 -6.33
CA ALA A 130 -18.55 8.22 -4.91
C ALA A 130 -17.09 7.79 -4.70
N THR A 131 -16.22 8.75 -4.39
CA THR A 131 -14.78 8.51 -4.20
C THR A 131 -14.37 8.47 -2.73
N ARG A 132 -15.08 9.19 -1.85
CA ARG A 132 -14.86 9.22 -0.40
C ARG A 132 -15.54 8.02 0.29
N ASP A 133 -14.94 7.55 1.39
CA ASP A 133 -15.44 6.35 2.08
C ASP A 133 -16.84 6.54 2.70
N MET A 134 -17.16 7.75 3.17
CA MET A 134 -18.50 8.09 3.67
C MET A 134 -19.56 8.01 2.57
N GLU A 135 -19.29 8.61 1.41
CA GLU A 135 -20.19 8.59 0.26
C GLU A 135 -20.40 7.15 -0.26
N LYS A 136 -19.35 6.32 -0.27
CA LYS A 136 -19.50 4.91 -0.62
C LYS A 136 -20.36 4.15 0.37
N ALA A 137 -20.24 4.45 1.67
CA ALA A 137 -21.04 3.82 2.71
C ALA A 137 -22.53 4.17 2.57
N GLU A 138 -22.83 5.43 2.26
CA GLU A 138 -24.20 5.88 1.96
C GLU A 138 -24.79 5.12 0.76
N VAL A 139 -24.08 5.08 -0.38
CA VAL A 139 -24.55 4.34 -1.58
C VAL A 139 -24.86 2.87 -1.28
N LEU A 140 -23.99 2.20 -0.51
CA LEU A 140 -24.19 0.81 -0.12
C LEU A 140 -25.35 0.65 0.86
N SER A 141 -25.54 1.60 1.78
CA SER A 141 -26.66 1.63 2.73
C SER A 141 -27.99 1.80 2.01
N ASP A 142 -28.07 2.73 1.06
CA ASP A 142 -29.27 2.99 0.26
C ASP A 142 -29.63 1.79 -0.61
N PHE A 143 -28.64 1.18 -1.27
CA PHE A 143 -28.83 -0.06 -2.03
C PHE A 143 -29.35 -1.20 -1.14
N PHE A 144 -28.76 -1.38 0.04
CA PHE A 144 -29.22 -2.37 1.01
C PHE A 144 -30.67 -2.10 1.43
N ALA A 145 -31.01 -0.86 1.80
CA ALA A 145 -32.37 -0.48 2.15
C ALA A 145 -33.34 -0.74 0.99
N SER A 146 -32.99 -0.44 -0.27
CA SER A 146 -33.87 -0.70 -1.42
C SER A 146 -34.16 -2.19 -1.64
N VAL A 147 -33.21 -3.09 -1.38
CA VAL A 147 -33.40 -4.54 -1.57
C VAL A 147 -34.27 -5.14 -0.47
N PHE A 148 -34.11 -4.66 0.76
CA PHE A 148 -34.78 -5.23 1.93
C PHE A 148 -36.05 -4.49 2.38
N THR A 149 -36.23 -3.25 1.92
CA THR A 149 -37.46 -2.46 2.12
C THR A 149 -38.32 -2.61 0.88
N GLY A 150 -38.76 -3.84 0.61
CA GLY A 150 -39.70 -4.12 -0.45
C GLY A 150 -41.00 -3.35 -0.20
N LYS A 151 -41.46 -2.62 -1.23
CA LYS A 151 -42.78 -2.00 -1.29
C LYS A 151 -43.81 -3.00 -0.77
N SER A 152 -44.47 -2.68 0.34
CA SER A 152 -45.78 -3.24 0.63
C SER A 152 -46.68 -2.83 -0.52
N PHE A 153 -46.84 -3.70 -1.52
CA PHE A 153 -47.92 -3.58 -2.47
C PHE A 153 -49.20 -3.67 -1.65
N SER A 154 -49.81 -2.52 -1.38
CA SER A 154 -51.14 -2.44 -0.81
C SER A 154 -52.08 -3.12 -1.81
N CYS A 155 -52.36 -4.40 -1.59
CA CYS A 155 -53.49 -5.06 -2.23
C CYS A 155 -54.74 -4.42 -1.64
N THR A 156 -55.19 -3.32 -2.25
CA THR A 156 -56.53 -2.82 -2.03
C THR A 156 -57.47 -3.82 -2.69
N ALA A 157 -57.93 -4.80 -1.91
CA ALA A 157 -59.06 -5.63 -2.29
C ALA A 157 -60.30 -4.73 -2.36
N GLN A 158 -60.76 -4.42 -3.58
CA GLN A 158 -62.09 -3.88 -3.77
C GLN A 158 -63.08 -5.01 -3.48
N VAL A 159 -63.77 -4.89 -2.34
CA VAL A 159 -65.01 -5.63 -2.08
C VAL A 159 -66.07 -5.01 -2.98
N THR A 160 -66.54 -5.78 -3.96
CA THR A 160 -67.75 -5.48 -4.73
C THR A 160 -68.92 -6.17 -4.05
N GLU A 161 -70.00 -5.42 -3.92
CA GLU A 161 -71.29 -5.77 -3.32
C GLU A 161 -72.05 -6.83 -4.15
#